data_AF-A0A8H2JZ16-F1
#
_entry.id   AF-A0A8H2JZ16-F1
#
_cell.length_a   1.000
_cell.length_b   1.000
_cell.length_c   1.000
_cell.angle_alpha   90.00
_cell.angle_beta   90.00
_cell.angle_gamma   90.00
#
_symmetry.space_group_name_H-M   'P 1'
#
loop_
_entity.id
_entity.type
_entity.pdbx_description
1 polymer ?
#
loop_
_entity_poly.entity_id
_entity_poly.type
_entity_poly.pdbx_seq_one_letter_code
_entity_poly.pdbx_strand_id
1 'polypeptide(L)' 'MKDKIDQYLRFKRLSDEGLTQHLIPERFIPEKPPELEGKDVVYIFDSEDSFNLTYDELVEIVRQARLYGPGSIPVLGTVS' A
#
# COMPACT_ATOMS: atom_id res chain seq x y z
N MET A 1 4.68 13.04 17.89
CA MET A 1 4.81 11.69 18.52
C MET A 1 3.45 11.00 18.58
N LYS A 2 2.37 11.70 18.93
CA LYS A 2 0.99 11.19 18.90
C LYS A 2 0.53 10.71 17.51
N ASP A 3 0.80 11.50 16.46
CA ASP A 3 0.38 11.15 15.09
C ASP A 3 1.01 9.86 14.57
N LYS A 4 2.28 9.61 14.90
CA LYS A 4 2.98 8.36 14.54
C LYS A 4 2.38 7.14 15.25
N ILE A 5 1.92 7.30 16.49
CA ILE A 5 1.28 6.24 17.27
C ILE A 5 -0.13 5.97 16.76
N ASP A 6 -0.91 7.02 16.46
CA ASP A 6 -2.27 6.90 15.93
C ASP A 6 -2.26 6.29 14.51
N GLN A 7 -1.29 6.67 13.69
CA GLN A 7 -1.03 6.06 12.38
C GLN A 7 -0.70 4.57 12.54
N TYR A 8 0.26 4.21 13.39
CA TYR A 8 0.61 2.81 13.68
C TYR A 8 -0.61 1.98 14.14
N LEU A 9 -1.44 2.52 15.04
CA LEU A 9 -2.63 1.83 15.54
C LEU A 9 -3.73 1.66 14.48
N ARG A 10 -3.84 2.57 13.51
CA ARG A 10 -4.73 2.40 12.35
C ARG A 10 -4.24 1.27 11.45
N PHE A 11 -2.95 1.25 11.12
CA PHE A 11 -2.36 0.23 10.26
C PHE A 11 -2.35 -1.17 10.89
N LYS A 12 -2.11 -1.28 12.20
CA LYS A 12 -2.22 -2.56 12.93
C LYS A 12 -3.62 -3.20 12.86
N ARG A 13 -4.65 -2.42 12.54
CA ARG A 13 -6.04 -2.90 12.39
C ARG A 13 -6.39 -3.27 10.96
N LEU A 14 -5.53 -2.99 9.99
CA LEU A 14 -5.77 -3.35 8.60
C LEU A 14 -5.46 -4.83 8.37
N SER A 15 -6.17 -5.44 7.42
CA SER A 15 -5.78 -6.72 6.85
C SER A 15 -4.54 -6.55 5.98
N ASP A 16 -3.94 -7.68 5.55
CA ASP A 16 -2.78 -7.66 4.67
C ASP A 16 -3.10 -6.98 3.33
N GLU A 17 -4.30 -7.18 2.79
CA GLU A 17 -4.79 -6.49 1.58
C GLU A 17 -4.98 -5.00 1.83
N GLY A 18 -5.55 -4.63 2.98
CA GLY A 18 -5.70 -3.23 3.36
C GLY A 18 -4.36 -2.52 3.51
N LEU A 19 -3.37 -3.17 4.13
CA LEU A 19 -2.02 -2.62 4.23
C LEU A 19 -1.36 -2.52 2.84
N THR A 20 -1.53 -3.54 2.00
CA THR A 20 -1.02 -3.56 0.62
C THR A 20 -1.57 -2.39 -0.18
N GLN A 21 -2.88 -2.12 -0.11
CA GLN A 21 -3.52 -0.99 -0.76
C GLN A 21 -2.89 0.37 -0.41
N HIS A 22 -2.36 0.52 0.81
CA HIS A 22 -1.66 1.74 1.24
C HIS A 22 -0.18 1.79 0.86
N LEU A 23 0.43 0.65 0.56
CA LEU A 23 1.84 0.56 0.16
C LEU A 23 2.04 0.61 -1.36
N ILE A 24 0.97 0.47 -2.15
CA ILE A 24 1.01 0.60 -3.61
C ILE A 24 1.49 2.02 -3.98
N PRO A 25 2.58 2.16 -4.76
CA PRO A 25 3.07 3.49 -5.12
C PRO A 25 2.08 4.25 -6.00
N GLU A 26 1.96 5.56 -5.76
CA GLU A 26 0.95 6.44 -6.38
C GLU A 26 0.99 6.45 -7.92
N ARG A 27 2.15 6.24 -8.54
CA ARG A 27 2.26 6.19 -10.02
C ARG A 27 1.48 5.02 -10.67
N PHE A 28 1.06 4.02 -9.89
CA PHE A 28 0.17 2.96 -10.38
C PHE A 28 -1.31 3.34 -10.29
N ILE A 29 -1.64 4.42 -9.56
CA ILE A 29 -2.99 4.94 -9.49
C ILE A 29 -3.23 5.71 -10.80
N PRO A 30 -4.17 5.26 -11.65
CA PRO A 30 -4.43 5.94 -12.90
C PRO A 30 -5.03 7.32 -12.64
N GLU A 31 -4.83 8.23 -13.58
CA GLU A 31 -5.45 9.55 -13.50
C GLU A 31 -6.97 9.41 -13.47
N LYS A 32 -7.58 10.28 -12.68
CA LYS A 32 -9.01 10.28 -12.51
C LYS A 32 -9.70 10.70 -13.81
N PRO A 33 -10.61 9.88 -14.37
CA PRO A 33 -11.35 10.24 -15.57
C PRO A 33 -12.14 11.54 -15.38
N PRO A 34 -12.22 12.41 -16.40
CA PRO A 34 -12.96 13.68 -16.32
C PRO A 34 -14.42 13.50 -15.89
N GLU A 35 -15.05 12.38 -16.25
CA GLU A 35 -16.46 12.06 -15.92
C GLU A 35 -16.69 11.83 -14.42
N LEU A 36 -15.61 11.65 -13.66
CA LEU A 36 -15.63 11.43 -12.23
C LEU A 36 -15.17 12.67 -11.45
N GLU A 37 -14.78 13.76 -12.11
CA GLU A 37 -14.35 14.99 -11.44
C GLU A 37 -15.39 15.45 -10.40
N GLY A 38 -14.92 15.88 -9.22
CA GLY A 38 -15.80 16.23 -8.08
C GLY A 38 -16.41 15.07 -7.29
N LYS A 39 -16.29 13.80 -7.73
CA LYS A 39 -16.71 12.61 -6.95
C LYS A 39 -15.60 12.10 -6.04
N ASP A 40 -15.95 11.49 -4.91
CA ASP A 40 -14.98 10.75 -4.09
C ASP A 40 -14.74 9.38 -4.75
N VAL A 41 -13.52 9.16 -5.27
CA VAL A 41 -13.17 7.95 -6.02
C VAL A 41 -11.89 7.39 -5.42
N VAL A 42 -11.94 6.10 -5.09
CA VAL A 42 -10.79 5.36 -4.59
C VAL A 42 -10.57 4.16 -5.51
N TYR A 43 -9.34 4.01 -6.00
CA TYR A 43 -8.95 2.84 -6.77
C TYR A 43 -8.63 1.70 -5.80
N ILE A 44 -9.26 0.55 -6.00
CA ILE A 44 -9.02 -0.67 -5.23
C ILE A 44 -8.29 -1.63 -6.16
N PHE A 45 -7.16 -2.14 -5.70
CA PHE A 45 -6.39 -3.16 -6.41
C PHE A 45 -6.59 -4.51 -5.74
N ASP A 46 -6.65 -5.57 -6.54
CA ASP A 46 -6.86 -6.93 -6.05
C ASP A 46 -5.84 -7.92 -6.61
N SER A 47 -6.10 -9.21 -6.40
CA SER A 47 -5.19 -10.28 -6.82
C SER A 47 -5.08 -10.48 -8.33
N GLU A 48 -5.97 -9.88 -9.13
CA GLU A 48 -5.89 -9.92 -10.59
C GLU A 48 -4.90 -8.88 -11.15
N ASP A 49 -4.55 -7.86 -10.34
CA ASP A 49 -3.61 -6.82 -10.71
C ASP A 49 -2.14 -7.29 -10.61
N SER A 50 -1.29 -6.73 -11.47
CA SER A 50 0.15 -7.00 -11.48
C SER A 50 0.96 -5.72 -11.57
N PHE A 51 2.04 -5.63 -10.78
CA PHE A 51 2.84 -4.44 -10.63
C PHE A 51 4.32 -4.71 -10.94
N ASN A 52 4.92 -3.87 -11.78
CA ASN A 52 6.36 -3.88 -12.03
C ASN A 52 7.05 -2.85 -11.11
N LEU A 53 7.77 -3.35 -10.10
CA LEU A 53 8.48 -2.51 -9.13
C LEU A 53 9.95 -2.40 -9.46
N THR A 54 10.50 -1.19 -9.34
CA THR A 54 11.95 -1.01 -9.29
C THR A 54 12.48 -1.48 -7.92
N TYR A 55 13.79 -1.73 -7.85
CA TYR A 55 14.43 -2.11 -6.60
C TYR A 55 14.23 -1.07 -5.50
N ASP A 56 14.36 0.22 -5.81
CA ASP A 56 14.23 1.30 -4.85
C ASP A 56 12.81 1.40 -4.28
N GLU A 57 11.80 1.16 -5.11
CA GLU A 57 10.40 1.14 -4.68
C GLU A 57 10.11 -0.06 -3.77
N LEU A 58 10.69 -1.22 -4.08
CA LEU A 58 10.61 -2.39 -3.22
C LEU A 58 11.25 -2.11 -1.85
N VAL A 59 12.44 -1.47 -1.84
CA VAL A 59 13.11 -1.09 -0.59
C VAL A 59 12.26 -0.11 0.22
N GLU A 60 11.62 0.86 -0.42
CA GLU A 60 10.76 1.82 0.25
C GLU A 60 9.51 1.15 0.84
N ILE A 61 8.84 0.27 0.08
CA ILE A 61 7.72 -0.53 0.56
C ILE A 61 8.12 -1.34 1.82
N VAL A 62 9.27 -2.01 1.79
CA VAL A 62 9.78 -2.77 2.94
C VAL A 62 10.11 -1.86 4.12
N ARG A 63 10.68 -0.68 3.89
CA ARG A 63 10.96 0.31 4.94
C ARG A 63 9.68 0.78 5.61
N GLN A 64 8.66 1.13 4.82
CA GLN A 64 7.35 1.51 5.33
C GLN A 64 6.74 0.36 6.14
N ALA A 65 6.73 -0.85 5.60
CA ALA A 65 6.24 -2.04 6.30
C ALA A 65 6.92 -2.30 7.66
N ARG A 66 8.25 -2.07 7.74
CA ARG A 66 9.02 -2.18 9.00
C ARG A 66 8.66 -1.10 10.02
N LEU A 67 8.36 0.12 9.57
CA LEU A 67 7.87 1.19 10.46
C LEU A 67 6.52 0.82 11.09
N TYR A 68 5.72 -0.02 10.42
CA TYR A 68 4.41 -0.48 10.89
C TYR A 68 4.46 -1.66 11.87
N GLY A 69 5.64 -2.23 12.15
CA GLY A 69 5.89 -3.15 13.27
C GLY A 69 6.41 -4.54 12.90
N PRO A 70 6.81 -5.35 13.91
CA PRO A 70 7.24 -6.73 13.68
C PRO A 70 6.03 -7.58 13.23
N GLY A 71 6.05 -8.07 11.99
CA GLY A 71 5.01 -8.94 11.43
C GLY A 71 4.57 -8.57 10.02
N SER A 72 4.72 -7.31 9.62
CA SER A 72 4.39 -6.83 8.27
C SER A 72 5.66 -6.79 7.42
N ILE A 73 6.01 -7.93 6.83
CA ILE A 73 7.00 -8.01 5.75
C ILE A 73 6.21 -8.31 4.49
N PRO A 74 6.14 -7.38 3.51
CA PRO A 74 5.59 -7.70 2.20
C PRO A 74 6.53 -8.72 1.55
N VAL A 75 6.05 -9.96 1.44
CA VAL A 75 6.73 -11.02 0.70
C VAL A 75 6.23 -10.93 -0.74
N LEU A 76 7.07 -10.39 -1.63
CA LEU A 76 6.84 -10.46 -3.07
C LEU A 76 7.56 -11.68 -3.61
N GLY A 77 6.82 -12.77 -3.73
CA GLY A 77 7.27 -14.02 -4.33
C GLY A 77 6.49 -15.23 -3.81
N THR A 78 6.30 -16.23 -4.65
CA THR A 78 5.86 -17.55 -4.23
C THR A 78 6.95 -18.19 -3.37
N VAL A 79 6.65 -18.47 -2.09
CA VAL A 79 7.40 -19.47 -1.35
C VAL A 79 7.09 -20.81 -2.00
N SER A 80 8.09 -21.39 -2.68
CA SER A 80 8.06 -22.78 -3.15
C SER A 80 8.06 -23.75 -1.98
#